data_AF-A0A9X9WKQ5-F1
#
_entry.id   AF-A0A9X9WKQ5-F1
#
_cell.length_a   1.000
_cell.length_b   1.000
_cell.length_c   1.000
_cell.angle_alpha   90.00
_cell.angle_beta   90.00
_cell.angle_gamma   90.00
#
_symmetry.space_group_name_H-M   'P 1'
#
loop_
_entity.id
_entity.type
_entity.pdbx_description
1 polymer ?
#
loop_
_entity_poly.entity_id
_entity_poly.type
_entity_poly.pdbx_seq_one_letter_code
_entity_poly.pdbx_strand_id
1 'polypeptide(L)'
;MPQGVASLRRIVLGFWAAAILTIAVAVWLSASTGDWTWLARSGAILTALGLVLASRKILIARNDLLNLLHDMEKADGAERTARLASFKQLQRDIDRQVLERAGFALLVLGTLIWGFGDLVGRI
;
A
#
# COMPACT_ATOMS: atom_id res chain seq x y z
N MET A 1 -2.59 22.34 8.43
CA MET A 1 -2.85 20.92 8.07
C MET A 1 -1.95 20.04 8.93
N PRO A 2 -2.46 18.97 9.55
CA PRO A 2 -1.64 18.09 10.39
C PRO A 2 -0.54 17.41 9.55
N GLN A 3 0.71 17.45 10.03
CA GLN A 3 1.90 17.06 9.26
C GLN A 3 1.89 15.57 8.81
N GLY A 4 1.13 14.71 9.48
CA GLY A 4 1.01 13.28 9.14
C GLY A 4 0.26 12.98 7.84
N VAL A 5 -0.76 13.76 7.49
CA VAL A 5 -1.56 13.53 6.27
C VAL A 5 -0.72 13.82 5.01
N ALA A 6 0.15 14.82 5.10
CA ALA A 6 1.02 15.22 3.99
C ALA A 6 2.09 14.16 3.68
N SER A 7 2.65 13.50 4.70
CA SER A 7 3.66 12.44 4.49
C SER A 7 3.03 11.17 3.92
N LEU A 8 1.84 10.78 4.40
CA LEU A 8 1.12 9.61 3.88
C LEU A 8 0.72 9.79 2.41
N ARG A 9 0.21 10.98 2.07
CA ARG A 9 -0.13 11.31 0.68
C ARG A 9 1.09 11.25 -0.24
N ARG A 10 2.28 11.71 0.21
CA ARG A 10 3.52 11.58 -0.56
C ARG A 10 3.91 10.12 -0.80
N ILE A 11 3.75 9.26 0.20
CA ILE A 11 4.03 7.82 0.04
C ILE A 11 3.08 7.23 -1.01
N VAL A 12 1.77 7.43 -0.87
CA VAL A 12 0.76 6.94 -1.84
C VAL A 12 1.06 7.46 -3.25
N LEU A 13 1.35 8.75 -3.39
CA LEU A 13 1.72 9.36 -4.67
C LEU A 13 2.99 8.74 -5.25
N GLY A 14 4.00 8.43 -4.42
CA GLY A 14 5.22 7.74 -4.85
C GLY A 14 4.94 6.36 -5.41
N PHE A 15 4.09 5.57 -4.75
CA PHE A 15 3.70 4.24 -5.25
C PHE A 15 2.90 4.33 -6.56
N TRP A 16 1.97 5.28 -6.67
CA TRP A 16 1.25 5.51 -7.93
C TRP A 16 2.15 5.99 -9.06
N ALA A 17 3.08 6.91 -8.78
CA ALA A 17 4.06 7.38 -9.76
C ALA A 17 4.95 6.22 -10.25
N ALA A 18 5.42 5.37 -9.34
CA ALA A 18 6.18 4.17 -9.70
C ALA A 18 5.33 3.21 -10.56
N ALA A 19 4.08 2.95 -10.19
CA ALA A 19 3.19 2.09 -10.95
C ALA A 19 2.91 2.62 -12.36
N ILE A 20 2.61 3.92 -12.50
CA ILE A 20 2.39 4.57 -13.79
C ILE A 20 3.65 4.49 -14.65
N LEU A 21 4.82 4.76 -14.06
CA LEU A 21 6.10 4.65 -14.77
C LEU A 21 6.36 3.21 -15.24
N THR A 22 6.11 2.22 -14.38
CA THR A 22 6.26 0.80 -14.72
C THR A 22 5.34 0.40 -15.87
N ILE A 23 4.06 0.79 -15.84
CA ILE A 23 3.13 0.55 -16.96
C ILE A 23 3.61 1.26 -18.22
N ALA A 24 3.97 2.53 -18.14
CA ALA A 24 4.37 3.32 -19.30
C ALA A 24 5.60 2.72 -20.01
N VAL A 25 6.61 2.31 -19.24
CA VAL A 25 7.80 1.61 -19.77
C VAL A 25 7.41 0.27 -20.38
N ALA A 26 6.55 -0.50 -19.70
CA ALA A 26 6.12 -1.81 -20.21
C ALA A 26 5.32 -1.70 -21.50
N VAL A 27 4.40 -0.74 -21.61
CA VAL A 27 3.62 -0.47 -22.83
C VAL A 27 4.54 -0.03 -23.96
N TRP A 28 5.47 0.89 -23.70
CA TRP A 28 6.45 1.33 -24.71
C TRP A 28 7.32 0.18 -25.21
N LEU A 29 7.76 -0.69 -24.30
CA LEU A 29 8.59 -1.84 -24.63
C LEU A 29 7.79 -2.92 -25.37
N SER A 30 6.54 -3.16 -24.99
CA SER A 30 5.63 -4.05 -25.73
C SER A 30 5.33 -3.55 -27.14
N ALA A 31 5.08 -2.25 -27.31
CA ALA A 31 4.82 -1.67 -28.62
C ALA A 31 6.06 -1.69 -29.54
N SER A 32 7.26 -1.47 -28.99
CA SER A 32 8.50 -1.46 -29.78
C SER A 32 9.02 -2.86 -30.14
N THR A 33 8.77 -3.86 -29.28
CA THR A 33 9.19 -5.25 -29.53
C THR A 33 8.12 -6.10 -30.20
N GLY A 34 6.86 -5.63 -30.22
CA GLY A 34 5.70 -6.42 -30.63
C GLY A 34 5.31 -7.51 -29.61
N ASP A 35 6.03 -7.62 -28.49
CA ASP A 35 5.80 -8.63 -27.46
C ASP A 35 5.03 -8.06 -26.26
N TRP A 36 3.75 -8.40 -26.17
CA TRP A 36 2.87 -7.98 -25.09
C TRP A 36 3.10 -8.72 -23.77
N THR A 37 4.02 -9.69 -23.75
CA THR A 37 4.49 -10.35 -22.52
C THR A 37 5.13 -9.34 -21.55
N TRP A 38 5.74 -8.27 -22.06
CA TRP A 38 6.32 -7.22 -21.20
C TRP A 38 5.26 -6.47 -20.39
N LEU A 39 4.10 -6.18 -20.98
CA LEU A 39 2.95 -5.66 -20.26
C LEU A 39 2.49 -6.64 -19.18
N ALA A 40 2.36 -7.93 -19.49
CA ALA A 40 2.00 -8.95 -18.49
C ALA A 40 3.00 -9.01 -17.33
N ARG A 41 4.31 -9.02 -17.61
CA ARG A 41 5.36 -9.05 -16.57
C ARG A 41 5.33 -7.83 -15.65
N SER A 42 4.95 -6.67 -16.18
CA SER A 42 4.81 -5.45 -15.37
C SER A 42 3.71 -5.59 -14.30
N GLY A 43 2.69 -6.41 -14.55
CA GLY A 43 1.64 -6.72 -13.60
C GLY A 43 2.16 -7.35 -12.30
N ALA A 44 3.19 -8.19 -12.37
CA ALA A 44 3.82 -8.77 -11.17
C ALA A 44 4.49 -7.69 -10.30
N ILE A 45 5.12 -6.68 -10.92
CA ILE A 45 5.72 -5.55 -10.21
C ILE A 45 4.62 -4.73 -9.52
N LEU A 46 3.52 -4.43 -10.21
CA LEU A 46 2.38 -3.73 -9.63
C LEU A 46 1.74 -4.52 -8.47
N THR A 47 1.63 -5.83 -8.62
CA THR A 47 1.11 -6.73 -7.57
C THR A 47 1.99 -6.67 -6.32
N ALA A 48 3.32 -6.72 -6.48
CA ALA A 48 4.26 -6.59 -5.38
C ALA A 48 4.17 -5.22 -4.70
N LEU A 49 4.08 -4.13 -5.48
CA LEU A 49 3.89 -2.78 -4.94
C LEU A 49 2.58 -2.67 -4.14
N GLY A 50 1.49 -3.21 -4.66
CA GLY A 50 0.19 -3.24 -4.00
C GLY A 50 0.22 -4.03 -2.70
N LEU A 51 0.88 -5.19 -2.72
CA LEU A 51 1.08 -6.03 -1.54
C LEU A 51 1.91 -5.31 -0.46
N VAL A 52 2.99 -4.62 -0.84
CA VAL A 52 3.82 -3.83 0.09
C VAL A 52 2.98 -2.72 0.72
N LEU A 53 2.19 -2.01 -0.08
CA LEU A 53 1.35 -0.91 0.40
C LEU A 53 0.24 -1.42 1.34
N ALA A 54 -0.39 -2.54 1.01
CA ALA A 54 -1.43 -3.18 1.81
C ALA A 54 -0.88 -3.82 3.11
N SER A 55 0.28 -4.47 3.05
CA SER A 55 0.91 -5.17 4.19
C SER A 55 1.47 -4.24 5.26
N ARG A 56 1.70 -2.95 4.94
CA ARG A 56 2.17 -1.95 5.90
C ARG A 56 1.29 -1.87 7.15
N LYS A 57 -0.02 -2.12 7.02
CA LYS A 57 -0.98 -2.14 8.15
C LYS A 57 -0.69 -3.27 9.13
N ILE A 58 -0.29 -4.44 8.63
CA ILE A 58 0.03 -5.63 9.44
C ILE A 58 1.30 -5.39 10.25
N LEU A 59 2.31 -4.76 9.63
CA LEU A 59 3.57 -4.45 10.30
C LEU A 59 3.39 -3.41 11.40
N ILE A 60 2.65 -2.32 11.13
CA ILE A 60 2.39 -1.27 12.13
C ILE A 60 1.51 -1.80 13.28
N ALA A 61 0.46 -2.58 12.97
CA ALA A 61 -0.41 -3.14 14.00
C ALA A 61 0.33 -4.10 14.95
N ARG A 62 1.30 -4.87 14.44
CA ARG A 62 2.17 -5.71 15.28
C ARG A 62 3.09 -4.89 16.17
N ASN A 63 3.71 -3.84 15.64
CA ASN A 63 4.62 -3.01 16.42
C ASN A 63 3.88 -2.24 17.53
N ASP A 64 2.70 -1.70 17.23
CA ASP A 64 1.81 -1.12 18.23
C ASP A 64 1.44 -2.12 19.34
N LEU A 65 1.11 -3.37 18.96
CA LEU A 65 0.75 -4.40 19.92
C LEU A 65 1.93 -4.77 20.84
N LEU A 66 3.14 -4.89 20.28
CA LEU A 66 4.35 -5.18 21.06
C LEU A 66 4.70 -4.03 22.02
N ASN A 67 4.59 -2.78 21.55
CA ASN A 67 4.81 -1.61 22.41
C ASN A 67 3.77 -1.54 23.53
N LEU A 68 2.50 -1.84 23.23
CA LEU A 68 1.45 -1.91 24.25
C LEU A 68 1.72 -3.02 25.26
N LEU A 69 2.18 -4.20 24.84
CA LEU A 69 2.56 -5.27 25.77
C LEU A 69 3.73 -4.84 26.67
N HIS A 70 4.72 -4.14 26.11
CA HIS A 70 5.88 -3.65 26.85
C HIS A 70 5.52 -2.52 27.85
N ASP A 71 4.61 -1.62 27.47
CA ASP A 71 4.05 -0.60 28.38
C ASP A 71 3.08 -1.22 29.39
N MET A 72 2.43 -2.34 29.03
CA MET A 72 1.57 -3.12 29.91
C MET A 72 2.36 -3.83 31.03
N GLU A 73 3.64 -4.10 30.80
CA GLU A 73 4.56 -4.63 31.79
C GLU A 73 5.06 -3.57 32.79
N LYS A 74 5.02 -2.27 32.42
CA LYS A 74 5.64 -1.17 33.21
C LYS A 74 4.71 -0.23 33.99
N ALA A 75 3.41 -0.15 33.67
CA ALA A 75 2.51 0.87 34.25
C ALA A 75 1.47 0.32 35.26
N ASP A 76 1.23 1.10 36.32
CA ASP A 76 0.24 0.83 37.37
C ASP A 76 -1.20 1.16 36.91
N GLY A 77 -2.20 0.44 37.42
CA GLY A 77 -3.43 0.08 36.68
C GLY A 77 -4.48 1.15 36.35
N ALA A 78 -4.49 2.33 37.01
CA ALA A 78 -5.66 3.22 37.01
C ALA A 78 -5.58 4.45 36.07
N GLU A 79 -4.40 5.04 35.86
CA GLU A 79 -4.22 6.19 34.95
C GLU A 79 -4.18 5.76 33.45
N ARG A 80 -4.22 4.45 33.25
CA ARG A 80 -3.89 3.67 32.05
C ARG A 80 -4.97 3.65 30.97
N THR A 81 -6.23 3.80 31.34
CA THR A 81 -7.39 3.55 30.45
C THR A 81 -7.90 4.82 29.77
N ALA A 82 -7.80 5.99 30.41
CA ALA A 82 -8.40 7.23 29.91
C ALA A 82 -7.57 7.95 28.83
N ARG A 83 -6.22 7.96 28.96
CA ARG A 83 -5.33 8.59 27.97
C ARG A 83 -5.11 7.75 26.71
N LEU A 84 -5.19 6.42 26.82
CA LEU A 84 -4.97 5.50 25.70
C LEU A 84 -6.17 5.42 24.75
N ALA A 85 -7.39 5.62 25.25
CA ALA A 85 -8.61 5.55 24.44
C ALA A 85 -8.79 6.80 23.53
N SER A 86 -8.49 7.99 24.06
CA SER A 86 -8.77 9.26 23.39
C SER A 86 -7.79 9.61 22.24
N PHE A 87 -6.52 9.22 22.35
CA PHE A 87 -5.53 9.47 21.28
C PHE A 87 -5.56 8.41 20.16
N LYS A 88 -5.98 7.19 20.46
CA LYS A 88 -5.92 6.03 19.54
C LYS A 88 -7.09 5.98 18.55
N GLN A 89 -8.18 6.68 18.86
CA GLN A 89 -9.44 6.59 18.12
C GLN A 89 -9.59 7.66 17.03
N LEU A 90 -8.92 8.83 17.16
CA LEU A 90 -9.12 9.95 16.22
C LEU A 90 -8.11 10.01 15.06
N GLN A 91 -6.89 9.47 15.24
CA GLN A 91 -5.83 9.56 14.23
C GLN A 91 -5.75 8.32 13.31
N ARG A 92 -6.57 7.29 13.56
CA ARG A 92 -6.38 5.93 13.02
C ARG A 92 -7.30 5.54 11.86
N ASP A 93 -8.33 6.34 11.54
CA ASP A 93 -9.40 5.88 10.63
C ASP A 93 -9.41 6.53 9.24
N ILE A 94 -9.05 7.81 9.09
CA ILE A 94 -9.18 8.48 7.78
C ILE A 94 -7.95 8.24 6.88
N ASP A 95 -6.73 8.43 7.40
CA ASP A 95 -5.49 8.22 6.63
C ASP A 95 -5.25 6.73 6.32
N ARG A 96 -5.77 5.84 7.18
CA ARG A 96 -5.56 4.39 7.07
C ARG A 96 -6.39 3.77 5.95
N GLN A 97 -7.63 4.25 5.75
CA GLN A 97 -8.49 3.76 4.66
C GLN A 97 -7.97 4.11 3.27
N VAL A 98 -7.37 5.29 3.09
CA VAL A 98 -6.85 5.72 1.77
C VAL A 98 -5.69 4.84 1.33
N LEU A 99 -4.75 4.54 2.26
CA LEU A 99 -3.60 3.68 1.97
C LEU A 99 -4.05 2.24 1.64
N GLU A 100 -5.04 1.74 2.37
CA GLU A 100 -5.60 0.39 2.14
C GLU A 100 -6.27 0.26 0.79
N ARG A 101 -7.15 1.21 0.45
CA ARG A 101 -7.84 1.21 -0.84
C ARG A 101 -6.85 1.33 -1.99
N ALA A 102 -5.81 2.17 -1.84
CA ALA A 102 -4.76 2.30 -2.84
C ALA A 102 -3.94 1.01 -3.01
N GLY A 103 -3.51 0.38 -1.91
CA GLY A 103 -2.72 -0.85 -1.96
C GLY A 103 -3.51 -2.02 -2.54
N PHE A 104 -4.76 -2.17 -2.12
CA PHE A 104 -5.67 -3.19 -2.65
C PHE A 104 -5.98 -2.97 -4.13
N ALA A 105 -6.28 -1.73 -4.55
CA ALA A 105 -6.51 -1.42 -5.95
C ALA A 105 -5.28 -1.75 -6.80
N LEU A 106 -4.08 -1.38 -6.35
CA LEU A 106 -2.85 -1.67 -7.07
C LEU A 106 -2.55 -3.17 -7.16
N LEU A 107 -2.86 -3.92 -6.11
CA LEU A 107 -2.72 -5.38 -6.08
C LEU A 107 -3.68 -6.06 -7.06
N VAL A 108 -4.95 -5.65 -7.07
CA VAL A 108 -5.96 -6.18 -8.00
C VAL A 108 -5.59 -5.84 -9.45
N LEU A 109 -5.28 -4.57 -9.73
CA LEU A 109 -4.89 -4.13 -11.07
C LEU A 109 -3.61 -4.84 -11.54
N GLY A 110 -2.61 -4.96 -10.68
CA GLY A 110 -1.38 -5.70 -10.98
C GLY A 110 -1.67 -7.17 -11.31
N THR A 111 -2.54 -7.82 -10.54
CA THR A 111 -2.90 -9.24 -10.76
C THR A 111 -3.62 -9.42 -12.09
N LEU A 112 -4.55 -8.51 -12.43
CA LEU A 112 -5.26 -8.53 -13.71
C LEU A 112 -4.30 -8.30 -14.88
N ILE A 113 -3.42 -7.30 -14.80
CA ILE A 113 -2.40 -7.07 -15.82
C ILE A 113 -1.48 -8.28 -15.94
N TRP A 114 -1.12 -8.92 -14.83
CA TRP A 114 -0.25 -10.07 -14.84
C TRP A 114 -0.88 -11.29 -15.52
N GLY A 115 -2.15 -11.55 -15.26
CA GLY A 115 -2.88 -12.68 -15.83
C GLY A 115 -3.36 -12.47 -17.27
N PHE A 116 -3.59 -11.22 -17.69
CA PHE A 116 -4.27 -10.92 -18.97
C PHE A 116 -3.52 -9.91 -19.86
N GLY A 117 -2.36 -9.39 -19.44
CA GLY A 117 -1.66 -8.33 -20.16
C GLY A 117 -1.11 -8.77 -21.53
N ASP A 118 -0.86 -10.06 -21.72
CA ASP A 118 -0.38 -10.63 -22.98
C ASP A 118 -1.49 -10.74 -24.04
N LEU A 119 -2.76 -10.78 -23.62
CA LEU A 119 -3.91 -10.83 -24.51
C LEU A 119 -4.06 -9.57 -25.34
N VAL A 120 -3.58 -8.41 -24.86
CA VAL A 120 -3.67 -7.12 -25.59
C VAL A 120 -3.02 -7.19 -26.97
N GLY A 121 -1.99 -8.01 -27.13
CA GLY A 121 -1.33 -8.23 -28.42
C GLY A 121 -2.00 -9.19 -29.38
N ARG A 122 -3.08 -9.84 -28.94
CA ARG A 122 -3.76 -10.91 -29.66
C ARG A 122 -5.17 -10.52 -30.11
N ILE A 123 -5.61 -9.31 -29.75
CA ILE A 123 -6.88 -8.69 -30.16
C ILE A 123 -6.60 -7.74 -31.32
#